data_AF-A0A6B0UAH3-F1
#
_entry.id   AF-A0A6B0UAH3-F1
#
_cell.length_a   1.000
_cell.length_b   1.000
_cell.length_c   1.000
_cell.angle_alpha   90.00
_cell.angle_beta   90.00
_cell.angle_gamma   90.00
#
_symmetry.space_group_name_H-M   'P 1'
#
loop_
_entity.id
_entity.type
_entity.pdbx_description
1 polymer ?
#
loop_
_entity_poly.entity_id
_entity_poly.type
_entity_poly.pdbx_seq_one_letter_code
_entity_poly.pdbx_strand_id
1 'polypeptide(L)' 'TIQTLDIHYQNTRGLRLKSSAFMRNVLLSCSDVMCSTETWLCAGTSDNNYFPPNYVVFRQDRDYARTGMKFGG' A
#
# COMPACT_ATOMS: atom_id res chain seq x y z
N THR A 1 20.96 18.68 15.21
CA THR A 1 19.63 18.09 15.49
C THR A 1 19.68 16.63 15.14
N ILE A 2 19.26 15.73 16.03
CA ILE A 2 19.18 14.29 15.71
C ILE A 2 18.01 14.12 14.74
N GLN A 3 18.28 13.59 13.55
CA GLN A 3 17.23 13.14 12.63
C GLN A 3 16.87 11.70 12.98
N THR A 4 15.60 11.46 13.23
CA THR A 4 15.04 10.13 13.49
C THR A 4 14.28 9.70 12.24
N LEU A 5 14.57 8.49 11.76
CA LEU A 5 13.85 7.86 10.65
C LEU A 5 12.59 7.16 11.19
N ASP A 6 11.40 7.55 10.75
CA ASP A 6 10.13 6.90 11.11
C ASP A 6 9.70 5.89 10.04
N ILE A 7 9.54 4.63 10.46
CA ILE A 7 9.17 3.51 9.59
C ILE A 7 7.90 2.88 10.13
N HIS A 8 6.84 2.88 9.32
CA HIS A 8 5.56 2.28 9.67
C HIS A 8 5.29 1.00 8.87
N TYR A 9 4.86 -0.07 9.55
CA TYR A 9 4.44 -1.32 8.92
C TYR A 9 2.95 -1.59 9.18
N GLN A 10 2.23 -2.04 8.14
CA GLN A 10 0.86 -2.51 8.28
C GLN A 10 0.55 -3.68 7.35
N ASN A 11 -0.06 -4.73 7.91
CA ASN A 11 -0.82 -5.68 7.09
C ASN A 11 -2.19 -5.07 6.77
N THR A 12 -2.44 -4.78 5.50
CA THR A 12 -3.62 -4.02 5.05
C THR A 12 -4.88 -4.88 4.88
N ARG A 13 -4.74 -6.21 4.86
CA ARG A 13 -5.83 -7.17 4.66
C ARG A 13 -6.75 -6.77 3.51
N GLY A 14 -6.16 -6.39 2.38
CA GLY A 14 -6.83 -5.91 1.18
C GLY A 14 -7.12 -4.42 1.20
N LEU A 15 -6.60 -3.74 0.18
CA LEU A 15 -6.82 -2.31 -0.03
C LEU A 15 -8.00 -1.99 -0.93
N ARG A 16 -8.46 -2.93 -1.77
CA ARG A 16 -9.46 -2.67 -2.84
C ARG A 16 -10.66 -1.83 -2.42
N LEU A 17 -11.21 -2.07 -1.22
CA LEU A 17 -12.38 -1.38 -0.67
C LEU A 17 -12.04 -0.28 0.35
N LYS A 18 -10.75 0.00 0.57
CA LYS A 18 -10.23 0.89 1.62
C LYS A 18 -9.35 2.00 1.06
N SER A 19 -9.39 2.26 -0.25
CA SER A 19 -8.49 3.20 -0.95
C SER A 19 -8.47 4.60 -0.30
N SER A 20 -9.64 5.20 -0.12
CA SER A 20 -9.78 6.54 0.46
C SER A 20 -9.32 6.61 1.91
N ALA A 21 -9.72 5.65 2.73
CA ALA A 21 -9.32 5.57 4.14
C ALA A 21 -7.81 5.34 4.30
N PHE A 22 -7.24 4.46 3.48
CA PHE A 22 -5.82 4.17 3.47
C PHE A 22 -5.01 5.40 3.06
N MET A 23 -5.33 6.04 1.92
CA MET A 23 -4.62 7.23 1.45
C MET A 23 -4.68 8.37 2.48
N ARG A 24 -5.83 8.58 3.12
CA ARG A 24 -5.97 9.56 4.21
C ARG A 24 -5.03 9.24 5.37
N ASN A 25 -4.95 7.98 5.78
CA ASN A 25 -4.09 7.58 6.90
C ASN A 25 -2.60 7.73 6.56
N VAL A 26 -2.18 7.39 5.33
CA VAL A 26 -0.79 7.61 4.88
C VAL A 26 -0.41 9.08 4.90
N LEU A 27 -1.31 9.96 4.46
CA LEU A 27 -1.10 11.41 4.51
C LEU A 27 -0.98 11.95 5.94
N LEU A 28 -1.65 11.33 6.90
CA LEU A 28 -1.65 11.74 8.31
C LEU A 28 -0.54 11.13 9.16
N SER A 29 0.05 9.99 8.76
CA SER A 29 1.07 9.32 9.58
C SER A 29 2.42 10.05 9.58
N CYS A 30 2.69 10.86 8.54
CA CYS A 30 3.95 11.58 8.37
C CYS A 30 5.22 10.71 8.45
N SER A 31 5.10 9.40 8.19
CA SER A 31 6.23 8.46 8.25
C SER A 31 7.15 8.60 7.04
N ASP A 32 8.45 8.41 7.21
CA ASP A 32 9.41 8.50 6.10
C ASP A 32 9.29 7.28 5.16
N VAL A 33 9.00 6.11 5.74
CA VAL A 33 8.83 4.84 4.99
C VAL A 33 7.59 4.11 5.47
N MET A 34 6.75 3.67 4.52
CA MET A 34 5.58 2.85 4.82
C MET A 34 5.64 1.50 4.13
N CYS A 35 5.62 0.43 4.91
CA CYS A 35 5.63 -0.95 4.44
C CYS A 35 4.24 -1.56 4.55
N SER A 36 3.68 -2.04 3.44
CA SER A 36 2.35 -2.66 3.42
C SER A 36 2.39 -4.08 2.87
N THR A 37 1.75 -5.02 3.57
CA THR A 37 1.54 -6.41 3.11
C THR A 37 0.06 -6.69 2.89
N GLU A 38 -0.21 -7.79 2.19
CA GLU A 38 -1.58 -8.20 1.82
C GLU A 38 -2.39 -7.05 1.20
N THR A 39 -1.79 -6.28 0.30
CA THR A 39 -2.50 -5.19 -0.40
C THR A 39 -3.58 -5.73 -1.33
N TRP A 40 -3.35 -6.95 -1.83
CA TRP A 40 -4.14 -7.64 -2.85
C TRP A 40 -4.24 -6.86 -4.17
N LEU A 41 -3.37 -5.88 -4.44
CA LEU A 41 -3.37 -5.14 -5.69
C LEU A 41 -2.82 -5.98 -6.86
N CYS A 42 -3.09 -5.51 -8.08
CA CYS A 42 -2.66 -6.15 -9.32
C CYS A 42 -2.16 -5.12 -10.33
N ALA A 43 -1.49 -5.58 -11.38
CA ALA A 43 -0.85 -4.70 -12.39
C ALA A 43 -1.78 -3.64 -12.99
N GLY A 44 -3.08 -3.92 -13.14
CA GLY A 44 -4.07 -2.96 -13.66
C GLY A 44 -4.53 -1.89 -12.65
N THR A 45 -4.04 -1.93 -11.41
CA THR A 45 -4.42 -0.98 -10.36
C THR A 45 -3.52 0.25 -10.39
N SER A 46 -4.08 1.45 -10.57
CA SER A 46 -3.31 2.70 -10.49
C SER A 46 -2.84 3.00 -9.07
N ASP A 47 -1.58 3.43 -8.91
CA ASP A 47 -1.03 3.87 -7.62
C ASP A 47 -1.75 5.09 -7.06
N ASN A 48 -2.13 6.04 -7.92
CA ASN A 48 -2.81 7.27 -7.55
C ASN A 48 -4.16 7.04 -6.85
N ASN A 49 -4.72 5.83 -6.94
CA ASN A 49 -5.95 5.47 -6.25
C ASN A 49 -5.72 5.13 -4.76
N TYR A 50 -4.50 4.76 -4.37
CA TYR A 50 -4.19 4.22 -3.04
C TYR A 50 -3.09 4.99 -2.32
N PHE A 51 -2.11 5.48 -3.06
CA PHE A 51 -0.90 6.08 -2.51
C PHE A 51 -0.85 7.57 -2.86
N PRO A 52 -0.51 8.44 -1.90
CA PRO A 52 -0.42 9.85 -2.16
C PRO A 52 0.84 10.18 -2.98
N PRO A 53 0.81 11.26 -3.79
CA PRO A 53 1.87 11.57 -4.76
C PRO A 53 3.20 12.01 -4.13
N ASN A 54 3.20 12.27 -2.82
CA ASN A 54 4.41 12.63 -2.06
C ASN A 54 5.25 11.41 -1.64
N TYR A 55 4.82 10.18 -1.97
CA TYR A 55 5.61 8.97 -1.78
C TYR A 55 6.04 8.40 -3.13
N VAL A 56 7.26 7.88 -3.17
CA VAL A 56 7.71 7.01 -4.25
C VAL A 56 7.22 5.60 -3.94
N VAL A 57 6.41 5.03 -4.84
CA VAL A 57 5.80 3.71 -4.64
C VAL A 57 6.66 2.63 -5.27
N PHE A 58 7.09 1.68 -4.46
CA PHE A 58 7.66 0.41 -4.92
C PHE A 58 6.71 -0.70 -4.51
N ARG A 59 6.21 -1.48 -5.47
CA ARG A 59 5.24 -2.55 -5.19
C ARG A 59 5.48 -3.79 -6.05
N GLN A 60 5.13 -4.94 -5.47
CA GLN A 60 5.00 -6.20 -6.18
C GLN A 60 3.52 -6.58 -6.22
N ASP A 61 2.97 -6.64 -7.43
CA ASP A 61 1.57 -6.97 -7.63
C ASP A 61 1.30 -8.48 -7.63
N ARG A 62 0.06 -8.83 -7.29
CA ARG A 62 -0.39 -10.22 -7.39
C ARG A 62 -0.58 -10.60 -8.85
N ASP A 63 0.07 -11.70 -9.22
CA ASP A 63 -0.14 -12.36 -10.50
C ASP A 63 -1.27 -13.39 -10.38
N TYR A 64 -2.47 -13.00 -10.84
CA TYR A 64 -3.62 -13.89 -10.84
C TYR A 64 -3.49 -15.06 -11.81
N ALA A 65 -2.80 -14.87 -12.93
CA ALA A 65 -2.62 -15.92 -13.93
C ALA A 65 -1.78 -17.05 -13.35
N ARG A 66 -0.71 -16.70 -12.63
CA ARG A 66 0.17 -17.68 -11.98
C ARG A 66 -0.43 -18.31 -10.72
N THR A 67 -1.16 -17.54 -9.92
CA THR A 67 -1.61 -18.02 -8.60
C THR A 67 -2.99 -18.68 -8.61
N GLY A 68 -3.83 -18.42 -9.61
CA GLY A 68 -5.24 -18.86 -9.62
C GLY A 68 -6.12 -18.25 -8.51
N MET A 69 -5.52 -17.52 -7.56
CA MET A 69 -6.18 -16.98 -6.38
C MET A 69 -6.61 -15.53 -6.60
N LYS A 70 -7.86 -15.36 -7.04
CA LYS A 70 -8.47 -14.03 -7.26
C LYS A 70 -8.86 -13.29 -5.98
N PHE A 71 -9.19 -14.02 -4.92
CA PHE A 71 -9.70 -13.46 -3.66
C PHE A 71 -8.79 -13.81 -2.49
N GLY A 72 -9.00 -13.10 -1.38
CA GLY A 72 -8.41 -13.44 -0.09
C GLY A 72 -8.87 -14.80 0.40
N GLY A 73 -8.06 -15.42 1.26
CA GLY A 73 -8.49 -16.53 2.11
C GLY A 73 -9.31 -16.03 3.29
#